data_AF-A0A9J6NXI6-F1
#
_entry.id   AF-A0A9J6NXI6-F1
#
_cell.length_a   1.000
_cell.length_b   1.000
_cell.length_c   1.000
_cell.angle_alpha   90.00
_cell.angle_beta   90.00
_cell.angle_gamma   90.00
#
_symmetry.space_group_name_H-M   'P 1'
#
loop_
_entity.id
_entity.type
_entity.pdbx_description
1 polymer ?
#
loop_
_entity_poly.entity_id
_entity_poly.type
_entity_poly.pdbx_seq_one_letter_code
_entity_poly.pdbx_strand_id
1 'polypeptide(L)'
;MTRKILVKPEDIIDIKDVLRRFQEGYTNRNVDNLDNYMNDLFINDDRIITVGTSRSEWCFGLNELRELLESDWKFWGDIVVDSENSKINSKDSTAWFLADCTLTWDTPEDFDEWCEDLVADYFEKEGRYINYKLMSKLAMMNLKLACLIDSSHGKKGLNVPLPVRLSGGLIKKNDKWFINKLHFSTPMSSYPEWRIDRDNVDSLKYYNEVKERMIKFNKKYSGESRETIIELLNGLQIKYLCKTANVKDTIKNMFLSYDDIYVVDPNENPAAIGSENIEKMILQQREKWDEMKLNINESIISIEGDTASIVSCGLLKKASTSDELLSKEWNNIKETLQKEGKGTDKLLEVQKQIAYAFKELSFGEESLWEFRFEALAVKEENKWKFHNIQFSYPSLYVLDGNYNMTPLL
;
A
#
# COMPACT_ATOMS: atom_id res chain seq x y z
N MET A 1 -14.58 25.86 -19.14
CA MET A 1 -15.41 24.75 -18.62
C MET A 1 -15.20 24.70 -17.12
N THR A 2 -16.27 24.69 -16.34
CA THR A 2 -16.20 24.54 -14.88
C THR A 2 -15.73 23.13 -14.56
N ARG A 3 -14.66 22.97 -13.76
CA ARG A 3 -14.19 21.64 -13.34
C ARG A 3 -15.30 20.91 -12.60
N LYS A 4 -15.59 19.68 -12.98
CA LYS A 4 -16.55 18.83 -12.26
C LYS A 4 -15.75 18.10 -11.18
N ILE A 5 -15.94 18.50 -9.92
CA ILE A 5 -15.32 17.87 -8.74
C ILE A 5 -16.41 17.38 -7.78
N LEU A 6 -16.13 16.29 -7.07
CA LEU A 6 -17.08 15.62 -6.18
C LEU A 6 -16.76 15.96 -4.72
N VAL A 7 -17.01 17.22 -4.32
CA VAL A 7 -16.76 17.67 -2.95
C VAL A 7 -17.52 18.95 -2.62
N LYS A 8 -17.97 19.09 -1.36
CA LYS A 8 -18.49 20.36 -0.82
C LYS A 8 -17.38 21.10 -0.06
N PRO A 9 -17.20 22.41 -0.25
CA PRO A 9 -16.13 23.17 0.42
C PRO A 9 -16.13 23.05 1.95
N GLU A 10 -17.30 23.02 2.58
CA GLU A 10 -17.45 22.85 4.02
C GLU A 10 -16.94 21.49 4.50
N ASP A 11 -17.20 20.41 3.76
CA ASP A 11 -16.74 19.08 4.13
C ASP A 11 -15.20 19.01 4.08
N ILE A 12 -14.55 19.72 3.14
CA ILE A 12 -13.08 19.78 3.07
C ILE A 12 -12.48 20.30 4.37
N ILE A 13 -13.05 21.38 4.91
CA ILE A 13 -12.55 22.03 6.12
C ILE A 13 -12.67 21.06 7.31
N ASP A 14 -13.83 20.41 7.45
CA ASP A 14 -14.08 19.47 8.54
C ASP A 14 -13.20 18.22 8.43
N ILE A 15 -12.98 17.70 7.22
CA ILE A 15 -12.14 16.50 7.01
C ILE A 15 -10.67 16.84 7.24
N LYS A 16 -10.20 18.02 6.83
CA LYS A 16 -8.85 18.50 7.19
C LYS A 16 -8.68 18.59 8.70
N ASP A 17 -9.72 18.99 9.44
CA ASP A 17 -9.70 19.00 10.90
C ASP A 17 -9.55 17.60 11.50
N VAL A 18 -10.28 16.61 10.95
CA VAL A 18 -10.10 15.20 11.32
C VAL A 18 -8.66 14.74 11.08
N LEU A 19 -8.04 15.09 9.94
CA LEU A 19 -6.65 14.73 9.64
C LEU A 19 -5.65 15.41 10.58
N ARG A 20 -5.86 16.68 10.96
CA ARG A 20 -5.02 17.36 11.94
C ARG A 20 -5.10 16.71 13.32
N ARG A 21 -6.30 16.34 13.76
CA ARG A 21 -6.48 15.63 15.04
C ARG A 21 -5.92 14.21 15.01
N PHE A 22 -5.97 13.55 13.86
CA PHE A 22 -5.24 12.29 13.64
C PHE A 22 -3.72 12.49 13.81
N GLN A 23 -3.15 13.53 13.19
CA GLN A 23 -1.74 13.90 13.38
C GLN A 23 -1.41 14.21 14.84
N GLU A 24 -2.28 14.91 15.58
CA GLU A 24 -2.07 15.20 17.00
C GLU A 24 -1.94 13.92 17.85
N GLY A 25 -2.68 12.86 17.51
CA GLY A 25 -2.53 11.55 18.14
C GLY A 25 -1.12 10.97 17.95
N TYR A 26 -0.65 10.92 16.71
CA TYR A 26 0.69 10.44 16.37
C TYR A 26 1.84 11.35 16.85
N THR A 27 1.54 12.63 17.10
CA THR A 27 2.50 13.58 17.69
C THR A 27 2.61 13.38 19.20
N ASN A 28 1.49 13.21 19.89
CA ASN A 28 1.45 13.10 21.36
C ASN A 28 1.77 11.69 21.87
N ARG A 29 1.41 10.64 21.10
CA ARG A 29 1.64 9.21 21.42
C ARG A 29 1.22 8.79 22.83
N ASN A 30 0.20 9.46 23.38
CA ASN A 30 -0.23 9.21 24.75
C ASN A 30 -1.16 7.98 24.81
N VAL A 31 -0.55 6.79 25.00
CA VAL A 31 -1.25 5.51 25.09
C VAL A 31 -2.36 5.49 26.14
N ASP A 32 -2.21 6.21 27.26
CA ASP A 32 -3.25 6.30 28.30
C ASP A 32 -4.53 7.00 27.83
N ASN A 33 -4.45 7.78 26.74
CA ASN A 33 -5.58 8.48 26.14
C ASN A 33 -6.09 7.83 24.83
N LEU A 34 -5.57 6.65 24.46
CA LEU A 34 -5.87 6.01 23.18
C LEU A 34 -7.37 5.74 22.97
N ASP A 35 -8.09 5.31 24.01
CA ASP A 35 -9.53 5.01 23.89
C ASP A 35 -10.36 6.28 23.62
N ASN A 36 -10.00 7.41 24.23
CA ASN A 36 -10.66 8.69 23.97
C ASN A 36 -10.36 9.17 22.55
N TYR A 37 -9.10 9.06 22.11
CA TYR A 37 -8.69 9.36 20.75
C TYR A 37 -9.49 8.53 19.73
N MET A 38 -9.63 7.24 20.00
CA MET A 38 -10.41 6.30 19.19
C MET A 38 -11.88 6.74 19.07
N ASN A 39 -12.55 7.00 20.21
CA ASN A 39 -13.95 7.42 20.23
C ASN A 39 -14.19 8.76 19.54
N ASP A 40 -13.18 9.61 19.49
CA ASP A 40 -13.30 10.97 18.97
C ASP A 40 -13.11 11.05 17.44
N LEU A 41 -12.28 10.18 16.87
CA LEU A 41 -11.94 10.18 15.44
C LEU A 41 -12.55 9.04 14.65
N PHE A 42 -12.74 7.87 15.26
CA PHE A 42 -13.17 6.67 14.55
C PHE A 42 -14.64 6.39 14.78
N ILE A 43 -15.26 5.80 13.78
CA ILE A 43 -16.64 5.35 13.88
C ILE A 43 -16.70 4.24 14.94
N ASN A 44 -17.62 4.35 15.91
CA ASN A 44 -17.86 3.25 16.85
C ASN A 44 -18.68 2.15 16.15
N ASP A 45 -18.02 1.43 15.25
CA ASP A 45 -18.59 0.39 14.41
C ASP A 45 -17.51 -0.66 14.10
N ASP A 46 -17.76 -1.92 14.46
CA ASP A 46 -16.85 -3.04 14.21
C ASP A 46 -16.73 -3.41 12.71
N ARG A 47 -17.41 -2.68 11.81
CA ARG A 47 -17.23 -2.77 10.36
C ARG A 47 -16.00 -2.01 9.85
N ILE A 48 -15.28 -1.29 10.71
CA ILE A 48 -14.04 -0.62 10.33
C ILE A 48 -12.98 -1.62 9.86
N ILE A 49 -12.27 -1.25 8.80
CA ILE A 49 -11.12 -1.99 8.27
C ILE A 49 -9.93 -1.06 8.19
N THR A 50 -8.79 -1.50 8.70
CA THR A 50 -7.52 -0.81 8.55
C THR A 50 -6.50 -1.71 7.89
N VAL A 51 -5.80 -1.18 6.90
CA VAL A 51 -4.72 -1.86 6.19
C VAL A 51 -3.43 -1.12 6.53
N GLY A 52 -2.56 -1.73 7.33
CA GLY A 52 -1.25 -1.15 7.68
C GLY A 52 -0.22 -1.32 6.58
N THR A 53 1.05 -1.06 6.85
CA THR A 53 2.14 -1.18 5.86
C THR A 53 2.69 -2.59 5.75
N SER A 54 2.78 -3.34 6.86
CA SER A 54 3.41 -4.67 6.88
C SER A 54 2.44 -5.77 6.45
N ARG A 55 2.95 -6.87 5.89
CA ARG A 55 2.15 -7.99 5.36
C ARG A 55 0.99 -8.46 6.23
N SER A 56 1.23 -8.58 7.54
CA SER A 56 0.26 -9.06 8.53
C SER A 56 -0.77 -8.02 8.98
N GLU A 57 -0.58 -6.74 8.67
CA GLU A 57 -1.43 -5.64 9.14
C GLU A 57 -2.73 -5.52 8.33
N TRP A 58 -3.59 -6.51 8.53
CA TRP A 58 -5.00 -6.46 8.19
C TRP A 58 -5.79 -6.41 9.49
N CYS A 59 -6.32 -5.24 9.83
CA CYS A 59 -7.06 -4.98 11.05
C CYS A 59 -8.57 -4.98 10.74
N PHE A 60 -9.29 -5.91 11.36
CA PHE A 60 -10.73 -6.11 11.22
C PHE A 60 -11.44 -5.72 12.52
N GLY A 61 -12.13 -4.57 12.51
CA GLY A 61 -12.85 -4.04 13.67
C GLY A 61 -11.98 -3.14 14.58
N LEU A 62 -12.61 -2.59 15.61
CA LEU A 62 -12.02 -1.55 16.45
C LEU A 62 -10.86 -2.03 17.32
N ASN A 63 -10.92 -3.28 17.82
CA ASN A 63 -9.89 -3.81 18.71
C ASN A 63 -8.54 -3.95 17.98
N GLU A 64 -8.53 -4.54 16.79
CA GLU A 64 -7.30 -4.72 16.01
C GLU A 64 -6.75 -3.37 15.49
N LEU A 65 -7.63 -2.40 15.21
CA LEU A 65 -7.21 -1.03 14.92
C LEU A 65 -6.56 -0.39 16.16
N ARG A 66 -7.16 -0.55 17.34
CA ARG A 66 -6.60 -0.02 18.58
C ARG A 66 -5.22 -0.61 18.86
N GLU A 67 -5.05 -1.92 18.68
CA GLU A 67 -3.75 -2.61 18.81
C GLU A 67 -2.72 -2.07 17.83
N LEU A 68 -3.11 -1.82 16.57
CA LEU A 68 -2.23 -1.21 15.57
C LEU A 68 -1.78 0.19 16.00
N LEU A 69 -2.72 1.06 16.40
CA LEU A 69 -2.38 2.42 16.83
C LEU A 69 -1.50 2.44 18.09
N GLU A 70 -1.77 1.55 19.04
CA GLU A 70 -0.93 1.41 20.23
C GLU A 70 0.50 0.98 19.87
N SER A 71 0.63 0.00 18.96
CA SER A 71 1.91 -0.45 18.43
C SER A 71 2.64 0.69 17.71
N ASP A 72 1.93 1.40 16.83
CA ASP A 72 2.47 2.54 16.09
C ASP A 72 3.01 3.62 17.03
N TRP A 73 2.24 3.99 18.05
CA TRP A 73 2.63 5.02 19.01
C TRP A 73 3.86 4.62 19.82
N LYS A 74 4.03 3.32 20.11
CA LYS A 74 5.18 2.80 20.86
C LYS A 74 6.44 2.63 20.02
N PHE A 75 6.31 2.18 18.77
CA PHE A 75 7.43 1.60 18.03
C PHE A 75 7.62 2.18 16.63
N TRP A 76 6.60 2.81 16.04
CA TRP A 76 6.72 3.35 14.69
C TRP A 76 7.33 4.74 14.68
N GLY A 77 7.85 5.14 13.52
CA GLY A 77 8.50 6.44 13.33
C GLY A 77 7.53 7.62 13.44
N ASP A 78 8.08 8.83 13.49
CA ASP A 78 7.32 10.08 13.48
C ASP A 78 6.75 10.33 12.10
N ILE A 79 5.43 10.13 12.01
CA ILE A 79 4.64 10.41 10.82
C ILE A 79 4.18 11.87 10.83
N VAL A 80 4.32 12.52 9.68
CA VAL A 80 3.78 13.85 9.40
C VAL A 80 2.85 13.74 8.20
N VAL A 81 1.56 13.96 8.42
CA VAL A 81 0.51 13.96 7.40
C VAL A 81 0.39 15.34 6.75
N ASP A 82 0.47 15.42 5.42
CA ASP A 82 0.16 16.64 4.69
C ASP A 82 -1.35 16.82 4.54
N SER A 83 -2.00 17.26 5.63
CA SER A 83 -3.43 17.53 5.64
C SER A 83 -3.81 18.67 4.69
N GLU A 84 -2.92 19.61 4.43
CA GLU A 84 -3.25 20.82 3.65
C GLU A 84 -3.30 20.56 2.15
N ASN A 85 -2.42 19.71 1.63
CA ASN A 85 -2.43 19.31 0.22
C ASN A 85 -3.18 17.98 -0.02
N SER A 86 -3.80 17.42 1.02
CA SER A 86 -4.61 16.21 0.91
C SER A 86 -5.73 16.35 -0.13
N LYS A 87 -5.94 15.28 -0.89
CA LYS A 87 -7.07 15.13 -1.79
C LYS A 87 -8.27 14.69 -0.98
N ILE A 88 -9.33 15.48 -1.02
CA ILE A 88 -10.55 15.20 -0.26
C ILE A 88 -11.74 15.28 -1.21
N ASN A 89 -12.61 14.29 -1.09
CA ASN A 89 -13.86 14.21 -1.83
C ASN A 89 -15.00 13.80 -0.90
N SER A 90 -16.22 14.22 -1.20
CA SER A 90 -17.40 13.89 -0.42
C SER A 90 -18.64 13.75 -1.30
N LYS A 91 -19.51 12.83 -0.90
CA LYS A 91 -20.86 12.67 -1.42
C LYS A 91 -21.79 12.28 -0.29
N ASP A 92 -22.79 13.12 -0.05
CA ASP A 92 -23.79 12.96 1.01
C ASP A 92 -23.16 12.76 2.39
N SER A 93 -23.31 11.59 3.00
CA SER A 93 -22.76 11.24 4.32
C SER A 93 -21.43 10.49 4.26
N THR A 94 -20.81 10.39 3.08
CA THR A 94 -19.55 9.68 2.87
C THR A 94 -18.48 10.63 2.34
N ALA A 95 -17.27 10.49 2.84
CA ALA A 95 -16.10 11.16 2.30
C ALA A 95 -14.91 10.22 2.22
N TRP A 96 -13.92 10.59 1.43
CA TRP A 96 -12.67 9.85 1.31
C TRP A 96 -11.54 10.82 1.06
N PHE A 97 -10.34 10.37 1.41
CA PHE A 97 -9.14 11.17 1.24
C PHE A 97 -7.94 10.36 0.80
N LEU A 98 -6.97 11.07 0.24
CA LEU A 98 -5.60 10.62 0.03
C LEU A 98 -4.67 11.75 0.48
N ALA A 99 -3.80 11.45 1.43
CA ALA A 99 -2.78 12.36 1.93
C ALA A 99 -1.40 11.73 1.74
N ASP A 100 -0.45 12.54 1.30
CA ASP A 100 0.95 12.18 1.38
C ASP A 100 1.43 12.41 2.81
N CYS A 101 2.38 11.58 3.24
CA CYS A 101 2.94 11.59 4.58
C CYS A 101 4.45 11.43 4.49
N THR A 102 5.16 11.91 5.50
CA THR A 102 6.57 11.58 5.72
C THR A 102 6.71 10.83 7.02
N LEU A 103 7.59 9.84 7.05
CA LEU A 103 7.88 9.02 8.21
C LEU A 103 9.37 9.11 8.51
N THR A 104 9.72 9.40 9.75
CA THR A 104 11.11 9.55 10.20
C THR A 104 11.36 8.71 11.44
N TRP A 105 12.58 8.21 11.64
CA TRP A 105 13.00 7.59 12.88
C TRP A 105 14.17 8.35 13.47
N ASP A 106 14.17 8.49 14.79
CA ASP A 106 15.27 9.10 15.55
C ASP A 106 16.05 8.07 16.37
N THR A 107 15.85 6.78 16.10
CA THR A 107 16.57 5.71 16.79
C THR A 107 17.95 5.52 16.17
N PRO A 108 19.05 5.62 16.96
CA PRO A 108 20.37 5.25 16.47
C PRO A 108 20.40 3.78 16.07
N GLU A 109 21.19 3.45 15.05
CA GLU A 109 21.38 2.07 14.60
C GLU A 109 21.99 1.24 15.74
N ASP A 110 21.30 0.17 16.13
CA ASP A 110 21.81 -0.85 17.06
C ASP A 110 22.16 -2.11 16.25
N PHE A 111 23.45 -2.23 15.89
CA PHE A 111 23.92 -3.38 15.12
C PHE A 111 23.82 -4.69 15.91
N ASP A 112 23.85 -4.64 17.24
CA ASP A 112 23.72 -5.84 18.06
C ASP A 112 22.27 -6.34 17.98
N GLU A 113 21.28 -5.45 18.10
CA GLU A 113 19.86 -5.78 17.88
C GLU A 113 19.62 -6.34 16.47
N TRP A 114 20.21 -5.74 15.45
CA TRP A 114 20.10 -6.25 14.07
C TRP A 114 20.71 -7.64 13.88
N CYS A 115 21.82 -7.92 14.56
CA CYS A 115 22.41 -9.26 14.57
C CYS A 115 21.49 -10.26 15.27
N GLU A 116 20.89 -9.90 16.40
CA GLU A 116 19.92 -10.73 17.12
C GLU A 116 18.69 -11.02 16.24
N ASP A 117 18.15 -10.01 15.57
CA ASP A 117 17.04 -10.16 14.61
C ASP A 117 17.38 -11.11 13.46
N LEU A 118 18.59 -11.00 12.89
CA LEU A 118 19.04 -11.90 11.84
C LEU A 118 19.17 -13.34 12.35
N VAL A 119 19.62 -13.53 13.59
CA VAL A 119 19.67 -14.86 14.22
C VAL A 119 18.26 -15.44 14.37
N ALA A 120 17.34 -14.66 14.94
CA ALA A 120 15.95 -15.04 15.13
C ALA A 120 15.28 -15.40 13.79
N ASP A 121 15.47 -14.58 12.77
CA ASP A 121 14.81 -14.75 11.47
C ASP A 121 15.28 -15.96 10.66
N TYR A 122 16.58 -16.24 10.67
CA TYR A 122 17.20 -17.21 9.74
C TYR A 122 17.55 -18.54 10.40
N PHE A 123 17.75 -18.55 11.71
CA PHE A 123 18.34 -19.70 12.41
C PHE A 123 17.45 -20.27 13.52
N GLU A 124 16.52 -19.49 14.07
CA GLU A 124 15.57 -20.00 15.07
C GLU A 124 14.38 -20.71 14.44
N LYS A 125 13.77 -21.62 15.22
CA LYS A 125 12.72 -22.52 14.75
C LYS A 125 11.48 -21.79 14.22
N GLU A 126 11.13 -20.66 14.83
CA GLU A 126 9.98 -19.83 14.45
C GLU A 126 10.41 -18.65 13.55
N GLY A 127 11.65 -18.66 13.05
CA GLY A 127 12.22 -17.61 12.22
C GLY A 127 11.51 -17.46 10.88
N ARG A 128 11.33 -16.21 10.43
CA ARG A 128 10.63 -15.85 9.19
C ARG A 128 11.12 -16.59 7.96
N TYR A 129 12.42 -16.89 7.89
CA TYR A 129 13.05 -17.47 6.70
C TYR A 129 13.37 -18.95 6.86
N ILE A 130 13.02 -19.60 7.97
CA ILE A 130 13.46 -20.97 8.29
C ILE A 130 13.07 -22.00 7.23
N ASN A 131 11.93 -21.81 6.57
CA ASN A 131 11.38 -22.73 5.56
C ASN A 131 11.79 -22.41 4.12
N TYR A 132 12.63 -21.39 3.89
CA TYR A 132 13.17 -21.10 2.56
C TYR A 132 14.35 -22.03 2.21
N LYS A 133 14.56 -22.26 0.91
CA LYS A 133 15.78 -22.92 0.42
C LYS A 133 17.04 -22.11 0.77
N LEU A 134 18.16 -22.82 0.90
CA LEU A 134 19.44 -22.22 1.31
C LEU A 134 19.91 -21.08 0.38
N MET A 135 19.75 -21.23 -0.94
CA MET A 135 20.11 -20.18 -1.90
C MET A 135 19.32 -18.89 -1.64
N SER A 136 18.01 -19.01 -1.45
CA SER A 136 17.12 -17.87 -1.20
C SER A 136 17.41 -17.23 0.14
N LYS A 137 17.68 -18.03 1.20
CA LYS A 137 18.14 -17.50 2.50
C LYS A 137 19.39 -16.64 2.35
N LEU A 138 20.42 -17.15 1.67
CA LEU A 138 21.68 -16.41 1.47
C LEU A 138 21.48 -15.15 0.63
N ALA A 139 20.66 -15.22 -0.43
CA ALA A 139 20.39 -14.07 -1.28
C ALA A 139 19.61 -12.96 -0.56
N MET A 140 18.60 -13.32 0.24
CA MET A 140 17.85 -12.36 1.07
C MET A 140 18.71 -11.75 2.18
N MET A 141 19.53 -12.56 2.86
CA MET A 141 20.48 -12.07 3.85
C MET A 141 21.50 -11.11 3.23
N ASN A 142 22.00 -11.40 2.03
CA ASN A 142 22.89 -10.51 1.29
C ASN A 142 22.22 -9.16 0.95
N LEU A 143 20.94 -9.18 0.54
CA LEU A 143 20.17 -7.96 0.31
C LEU A 143 20.02 -7.15 1.60
N LYS A 144 19.61 -7.79 2.70
CA LYS A 144 19.47 -7.12 4.00
C LYS A 144 20.79 -6.47 4.43
N LEU A 145 21.90 -7.20 4.38
CA LEU A 145 23.23 -6.65 4.70
C LEU A 145 23.61 -5.46 3.80
N ALA A 146 23.30 -5.49 2.51
CA ALA A 146 23.55 -4.36 1.61
C ALA A 146 22.73 -3.12 2.00
N CYS A 147 21.51 -3.29 2.51
CA CYS A 147 20.70 -2.21 3.07
C CYS A 147 21.30 -1.61 4.35
N LEU A 148 21.75 -2.45 5.29
CA LEU A 148 22.36 -2.02 6.56
C LEU A 148 23.71 -1.28 6.34
N ILE A 149 24.49 -1.70 5.35
CA ILE A 149 25.76 -1.03 5.01
C ILE A 149 25.49 0.39 4.47
N ASP A 150 24.50 0.56 3.58
CA ASP A 150 24.20 1.90 3.06
C ASP A 150 23.61 2.84 4.13
N SER A 151 22.79 2.31 5.04
CA SER A 151 22.24 3.11 6.15
C SER A 151 23.34 3.60 7.10
N SER A 152 24.33 2.75 7.39
CA SER A 152 25.43 3.04 8.32
C SER A 152 26.54 3.95 7.78
N HIS A 153 26.73 4.03 6.46
CA HIS A 153 27.79 4.84 5.84
C HIS A 153 27.43 6.33 5.64
N GLY A 154 26.22 6.74 6.00
CA GLY A 154 25.83 8.13 6.10
C GLY A 154 25.10 8.36 7.40
N LYS A 155 24.93 9.61 7.82
CA LYS A 155 23.90 9.96 8.82
C LYS A 155 22.47 9.76 8.22
N LYS A 156 22.25 8.67 7.47
CA LYS A 156 21.12 8.40 6.57
C LYS A 156 20.04 7.50 7.20
N GLY A 157 20.23 7.02 8.43
CA GLY A 157 19.19 6.34 9.21
C GLY A 157 18.41 7.26 10.16
N LEU A 158 19.01 8.36 10.61
CA LEU A 158 18.40 9.33 11.52
C LEU A 158 17.68 10.43 10.73
N ASN A 159 16.38 10.60 10.98
CA ASN A 159 15.55 11.68 10.45
C ASN A 159 15.50 11.79 8.91
N VAL A 160 15.71 10.69 8.18
CA VAL A 160 15.44 10.67 6.74
C VAL A 160 13.94 10.51 6.51
N PRO A 161 13.26 11.48 5.88
CA PRO A 161 11.82 11.39 5.64
C PRO A 161 11.54 10.38 4.53
N LEU A 162 10.93 9.25 4.90
CA LEU A 162 10.42 8.28 3.96
C LEU A 162 8.99 8.63 3.57
N PRO A 163 8.63 8.63 2.28
CA PRO A 163 7.26 8.86 1.88
C PRO A 163 6.37 7.68 2.31
N VAL A 164 5.23 8.03 2.89
CA VAL A 164 4.11 7.14 3.17
C VAL A 164 2.86 7.79 2.57
N ARG A 165 1.87 7.00 2.19
CA ARG A 165 0.55 7.48 1.77
C ARG A 165 -0.48 6.99 2.77
N LEU A 166 -1.36 7.90 3.15
CA LEU A 166 -2.52 7.62 3.98
C LEU A 166 -3.78 7.87 3.16
N SER A 167 -4.57 6.83 2.94
CA SER A 167 -5.92 6.94 2.40
C SER A 167 -6.94 6.47 3.42
N GLY A 168 -8.17 6.96 3.28
CA GLY A 168 -9.23 6.55 4.18
C GLY A 168 -10.61 6.96 3.72
N GLY A 169 -11.60 6.34 4.37
CA GLY A 169 -13.01 6.69 4.24
C GLY A 169 -13.52 7.31 5.53
N LEU A 170 -14.49 8.21 5.40
CA LEU A 170 -15.20 8.81 6.53
C LEU A 170 -16.71 8.69 6.34
N ILE A 171 -17.43 8.53 7.44
CA ILE A 171 -18.90 8.61 7.51
C ILE A 171 -19.29 9.77 8.40
N LYS A 172 -20.29 10.55 7.97
CA LYS A 172 -20.90 11.61 8.76
C LYS A 172 -22.01 11.04 9.65
N LYS A 173 -21.89 11.20 10.97
CA LYS A 173 -22.94 10.90 11.96
C LYS A 173 -23.13 12.10 12.88
N ASN A 174 -24.38 12.54 13.07
CA ASN A 174 -24.72 13.70 13.91
C ASN A 174 -23.87 14.94 13.56
N ASP A 175 -23.78 15.24 12.26
CA ASP A 175 -22.98 16.33 11.68
C ASP A 175 -21.46 16.28 11.94
N LYS A 176 -20.94 15.18 12.50
CA LYS A 176 -19.51 14.96 12.70
C LYS A 176 -18.99 13.86 11.79
N TRP A 177 -17.80 14.08 11.21
CA TRP A 177 -17.10 13.08 10.40
C TRP A 177 -16.29 12.14 11.29
N PHE A 178 -16.36 10.85 10.96
CA PHE A 178 -15.61 9.79 11.63
C PHE A 178 -14.93 8.90 10.60
N ILE A 179 -13.68 8.55 10.86
CA ILE A 179 -12.91 7.60 10.05
C ILE A 179 -13.56 6.22 10.17
N ASN A 180 -13.90 5.61 9.03
CA ASN A 180 -14.46 4.25 8.95
C ASN A 180 -13.52 3.25 8.26
N LYS A 181 -12.42 3.73 7.69
CA LYS A 181 -11.43 2.94 6.99
C LYS A 181 -10.12 3.73 6.92
N LEU A 182 -9.00 3.04 7.11
CA LEU A 182 -7.66 3.57 6.87
C LEU A 182 -6.82 2.59 6.04
N HIS A 183 -5.91 3.14 5.27
CA HIS A 183 -4.93 2.37 4.53
C HIS A 183 -3.62 3.15 4.44
N PHE A 184 -2.60 2.57 5.06
CA PHE A 184 -1.22 3.03 4.98
C PHE A 184 -0.51 2.27 3.86
N SER A 185 0.23 2.99 3.03
CA SER A 185 1.05 2.35 2.01
C SER A 185 2.35 3.10 1.81
N THR A 186 3.42 2.37 1.56
CA THR A 186 4.72 2.92 1.19
C THR A 186 4.86 2.83 -0.33
N PRO A 187 5.15 3.92 -1.05
CA PRO A 187 5.56 3.82 -2.44
C PRO A 187 6.83 2.95 -2.52
N MET A 188 7.02 2.22 -3.62
CA MET A 188 8.17 1.34 -3.84
C MET A 188 8.76 1.55 -5.23
N SER A 189 10.09 1.57 -5.36
CA SER A 189 10.76 1.75 -6.65
C SER A 189 10.81 0.48 -7.51
N SER A 190 10.68 -0.69 -6.88
CA SER A 190 11.02 -2.00 -7.46
C SER A 190 9.84 -2.98 -7.56
N TYR A 191 10.12 -4.29 -7.61
CA TYR A 191 9.07 -5.28 -7.37
C TYR A 191 8.69 -5.27 -5.89
N PRO A 192 7.47 -5.74 -5.56
CA PRO A 192 7.08 -5.91 -4.16
C PRO A 192 8.10 -6.79 -3.43
N GLU A 193 8.41 -6.41 -2.19
CA GLU A 193 9.37 -7.14 -1.36
C GLU A 193 8.90 -8.57 -1.11
N TRP A 194 7.59 -8.74 -0.86
CA TRP A 194 6.94 -10.01 -0.59
C TRP A 194 6.48 -10.74 -1.84
N ARG A 195 7.00 -11.95 -2.02
CA ARG A 195 6.61 -12.88 -3.08
C ARG A 195 6.01 -14.15 -2.48
N ILE A 196 4.94 -14.65 -3.11
CA ILE A 196 4.48 -16.02 -2.93
C ILE A 196 5.43 -16.90 -3.74
N ASP A 197 6.31 -17.55 -3.00
CA ASP A 197 7.38 -18.37 -3.52
C ASP A 197 6.98 -19.85 -3.52
N ARG A 198 7.34 -20.56 -4.59
CA ARG A 198 7.22 -22.02 -4.64
C ARG A 198 8.23 -22.69 -3.70
N ASP A 199 9.29 -21.97 -3.33
CA ASP A 199 10.41 -22.45 -2.51
C ASP A 199 10.17 -22.26 -1.00
N ASN A 200 9.07 -21.63 -0.62
CA ASN A 200 8.57 -21.59 0.76
C ASN A 200 7.11 -22.08 0.80
N VAL A 201 6.89 -23.23 1.43
CA VAL A 201 5.55 -23.85 1.56
C VAL A 201 4.54 -22.98 2.31
N ASP A 202 5.01 -22.06 3.15
CA ASP A 202 4.17 -21.14 3.92
C ASP A 202 3.94 -19.80 3.22
N SER A 203 4.54 -19.57 2.05
CA SER A 203 4.46 -18.27 1.37
C SER A 203 3.02 -17.89 1.00
N LEU A 204 2.16 -18.88 0.70
CA LEU A 204 0.73 -18.69 0.42
C LEU A 204 -0.14 -18.70 1.69
N LYS A 205 0.38 -19.18 2.82
CA LYS A 205 -0.36 -19.35 4.07
C LYS A 205 -0.98 -18.02 4.53
N TYR A 206 -0.17 -16.97 4.63
CA TYR A 206 -0.63 -15.64 5.04
C TYR A 206 -1.69 -15.06 4.10
N TYR A 207 -1.49 -15.17 2.78
CA TYR A 207 -2.47 -14.71 1.80
C TYR A 207 -3.82 -15.42 1.99
N ASN A 208 -3.80 -16.75 2.20
CA ASN A 208 -5.01 -17.52 2.46
C ASN A 208 -5.65 -17.19 3.82
N GLU A 209 -4.86 -16.94 4.86
CA GLU A 209 -5.36 -16.52 6.18
C GLU A 209 -6.09 -15.18 6.09
N VAL A 210 -5.54 -14.21 5.36
CA VAL A 210 -6.22 -12.92 5.11
C VAL A 210 -7.55 -13.15 4.39
N LYS A 211 -7.60 -14.00 3.37
CA LYS A 211 -8.84 -14.34 2.68
C LYS A 211 -9.88 -14.96 3.61
N GLU A 212 -9.47 -15.91 4.46
CA GLU A 212 -10.37 -16.53 5.44
C GLU A 212 -10.90 -15.52 6.47
N ARG A 213 -10.06 -14.57 6.90
CA ARG A 213 -10.49 -13.45 7.76
C ARG A 213 -11.51 -12.56 7.04
N MET A 214 -11.28 -12.22 5.77
CA MET A 214 -12.25 -11.48 4.95
C MET A 214 -13.59 -12.24 4.80
N ILE A 215 -13.56 -13.56 4.60
CA ILE A 215 -14.77 -14.39 4.54
C ILE A 215 -15.55 -14.32 5.86
N LYS A 216 -14.87 -14.50 6.99
CA LYS A 216 -15.48 -14.44 8.33
C LYS A 216 -16.08 -13.07 8.59
N PHE A 217 -15.36 -12.00 8.25
CA PHE A 217 -15.81 -10.63 8.39
C PHE A 217 -17.07 -10.37 7.57
N ASN A 218 -17.06 -10.72 6.28
CA ASN A 218 -18.22 -10.57 5.40
C ASN A 218 -19.44 -11.37 5.89
N LYS A 219 -19.25 -12.58 6.41
CA LYS A 219 -20.34 -13.37 7.02
C LYS A 219 -20.97 -12.70 8.24
N LYS A 220 -20.17 -11.96 9.03
CA LYS A 220 -20.65 -11.24 10.22
C LYS A 220 -21.55 -10.06 9.84
N TYR A 221 -21.34 -9.44 8.68
CA TYR A 221 -22.00 -8.19 8.28
C TYR A 221 -22.78 -8.28 6.95
N SER A 222 -23.18 -9.49 6.53
CA SER A 222 -23.92 -9.70 5.29
C SER A 222 -25.36 -9.16 5.37
N GLY A 223 -25.54 -7.86 5.18
CA GLY A 223 -26.84 -7.19 5.23
C GLY A 223 -27.25 -6.44 3.95
N GLU A 224 -26.29 -6.13 3.06
CA GLU A 224 -26.51 -5.29 1.89
C GLU A 224 -26.36 -6.07 0.56
N SER A 225 -27.19 -5.72 -0.43
CA SER A 225 -27.10 -6.27 -1.80
C SER A 225 -25.80 -5.80 -2.45
N ARG A 226 -24.85 -6.73 -2.57
CA ARG A 226 -23.50 -6.47 -3.10
C ARG A 226 -23.34 -6.86 -4.56
N GLU A 227 -24.36 -7.46 -5.17
CA GLU A 227 -24.32 -8.05 -6.51
C GLU A 227 -23.84 -7.03 -7.56
N THR A 228 -24.36 -5.81 -7.53
CA THR A 228 -23.99 -4.77 -8.50
C THR A 228 -22.55 -4.26 -8.32
N ILE A 229 -22.00 -4.33 -7.10
CA ILE A 229 -20.59 -4.00 -6.85
C ILE A 229 -19.69 -5.15 -7.30
N ILE A 230 -20.11 -6.40 -7.09
CA ILE A 230 -19.42 -7.57 -7.61
C ILE A 230 -19.39 -7.54 -9.15
N GLU A 231 -20.46 -7.12 -9.81
CA GLU A 231 -20.47 -6.87 -11.25
C GLU A 231 -19.46 -5.80 -11.66
N LEU A 232 -19.36 -4.69 -10.92
CA LEU A 232 -18.34 -3.66 -11.15
C LEU A 232 -16.92 -4.24 -11.02
N LEU A 233 -16.65 -5.05 -9.99
CA LEU A 233 -15.34 -5.68 -9.78
C LEU A 233 -14.99 -6.72 -10.85
N ASN A 234 -15.98 -7.50 -11.32
CA ASN A 234 -15.80 -8.37 -12.49
C ASN A 234 -15.48 -7.55 -13.75
N GLY A 235 -16.14 -6.40 -13.92
CA GLY A 235 -15.80 -5.42 -14.95
C GLY A 235 -14.37 -4.92 -14.83
N LEU A 236 -13.88 -4.65 -13.62
CA LEU A 236 -12.50 -4.25 -13.37
C LEU A 236 -11.52 -5.36 -13.77
N GLN A 237 -11.79 -6.62 -13.41
CA GLN A 237 -10.95 -7.76 -13.78
C GLN A 237 -10.83 -7.92 -15.30
N ILE A 238 -11.93 -7.76 -16.04
CA ILE A 238 -11.98 -8.00 -17.48
C ILE A 238 -11.52 -6.77 -18.28
N LYS A 239 -11.78 -5.56 -17.79
CA LYS A 239 -11.49 -4.32 -18.53
C LYS A 239 -10.22 -3.64 -18.05
N TYR A 240 -9.96 -3.56 -16.75
CA TYR A 240 -8.79 -2.85 -16.19
C TYR A 240 -7.58 -3.76 -16.05
N LEU A 241 -7.74 -4.90 -15.37
CA LEU A 241 -6.63 -5.80 -15.05
C LEU A 241 -6.24 -6.72 -16.23
N CYS A 242 -7.11 -6.86 -17.22
CA CYS A 242 -6.81 -7.60 -18.45
C CYS A 242 -5.93 -6.80 -19.40
N LYS A 243 -4.80 -7.39 -19.82
CA LYS A 243 -3.81 -6.74 -20.69
C LYS A 243 -4.35 -6.34 -22.06
N THR A 244 -5.31 -7.10 -22.61
CA THR A 244 -5.80 -6.93 -24.00
C THR A 244 -6.99 -5.97 -24.14
N ALA A 245 -7.58 -5.50 -23.04
CA ALA A 245 -8.73 -4.62 -23.08
C ALA A 245 -8.38 -3.21 -23.58
N ASN A 246 -9.30 -2.55 -24.31
CA ASN A 246 -9.09 -1.17 -24.75
C ASN A 246 -9.09 -0.21 -23.55
N VAL A 247 -8.01 0.56 -23.37
CA VAL A 247 -7.86 1.43 -22.18
C VAL A 247 -8.84 2.60 -22.19
N LYS A 248 -9.13 3.21 -23.33
CA LYS A 248 -10.11 4.31 -23.41
C LYS A 248 -11.51 3.85 -23.06
N ASP A 249 -11.91 2.67 -23.54
CA ASP A 249 -13.19 2.05 -23.16
C ASP A 249 -13.21 1.65 -21.69
N THR A 250 -12.06 1.27 -21.13
CA THR A 250 -11.92 0.98 -19.70
C THR A 250 -12.23 2.22 -18.88
N ILE A 251 -11.57 3.36 -19.16
CA ILE A 251 -11.81 4.62 -18.45
C ILE A 251 -13.29 5.02 -18.54
N LYS A 252 -13.83 5.08 -19.76
CA LYS A 252 -15.22 5.51 -20.01
C LYS A 252 -16.26 4.68 -19.24
N ASN A 253 -16.04 3.37 -19.16
CA ASN A 253 -17.01 2.44 -18.57
C ASN A 253 -16.83 2.28 -17.06
N MET A 254 -15.59 2.33 -16.57
CA MET A 254 -15.26 1.97 -15.19
C MET A 254 -15.15 3.17 -14.26
N PHE A 255 -14.79 4.36 -14.78
CA PHE A 255 -14.56 5.55 -13.97
C PHE A 255 -15.61 6.63 -14.21
N LEU A 256 -15.87 7.42 -13.17
CA LEU A 256 -16.74 8.58 -13.28
C LEU A 256 -16.13 9.65 -14.21
N SER A 257 -16.98 10.52 -14.75
CA SER A 257 -16.56 11.64 -15.60
C SER A 257 -16.32 12.91 -14.78
N TYR A 258 -15.43 12.83 -13.78
CA TYR A 258 -14.94 13.96 -12.99
C TYR A 258 -13.45 14.19 -13.27
N ASP A 259 -12.98 15.42 -13.06
CA ASP A 259 -11.57 15.78 -13.26
C ASP A 259 -10.67 15.28 -12.11
N ASP A 260 -11.27 14.92 -10.97
CA ASP A 260 -10.60 14.55 -9.73
C ASP A 260 -10.59 13.04 -9.44
N ILE A 261 -11.02 12.20 -10.40
CA ILE A 261 -10.82 10.75 -10.30
C ILE A 261 -9.32 10.43 -10.23
N TYR A 262 -8.94 9.37 -9.53
CA TYR A 262 -7.52 9.01 -9.44
C TYR A 262 -7.26 7.52 -9.27
N VAL A 263 -6.07 7.10 -9.69
CA VAL A 263 -5.49 5.80 -9.37
C VAL A 263 -4.18 6.00 -8.64
N VAL A 264 -4.04 5.40 -7.47
CA VAL A 264 -2.78 5.27 -6.76
C VAL A 264 -2.17 3.92 -7.10
N ASP A 265 -0.93 3.97 -7.57
CA ASP A 265 -0.12 2.80 -7.86
C ASP A 265 0.93 2.64 -6.76
N PRO A 266 1.34 1.41 -6.41
CA PRO A 266 2.35 1.17 -5.40
C PRO A 266 3.73 1.70 -5.78
N ASN A 267 3.99 2.04 -7.04
CA ASN A 267 5.27 2.59 -7.41
C ASN A 267 5.44 4.04 -6.93
N GLU A 268 6.68 4.55 -6.94
CA GLU A 268 7.04 5.93 -6.58
C GLU A 268 6.24 7.01 -7.33
N ASN A 269 5.63 6.66 -8.48
CA ASN A 269 4.84 7.60 -9.26
C ASN A 269 3.72 8.21 -8.41
N PRO A 270 3.49 9.53 -8.52
CA PRO A 270 2.37 10.19 -7.85
C PRO A 270 1.04 9.60 -8.36
N ALA A 271 -0.03 9.78 -7.58
CA ALA A 271 -1.37 9.37 -7.98
C ALA A 271 -1.69 9.88 -9.40
N ALA A 272 -2.13 8.98 -10.28
CA ALA A 272 -2.59 9.34 -11.61
C ALA A 272 -3.96 9.98 -11.52
N ILE A 273 -4.04 11.29 -11.75
CA ILE A 273 -5.27 12.08 -11.60
C ILE A 273 -5.85 12.41 -12.97
N GLY A 274 -7.16 12.18 -13.11
CA GLY A 274 -7.89 12.41 -14.34
C GLY A 274 -7.66 11.32 -15.39
N SER A 275 -8.59 11.24 -16.34
CA SER A 275 -8.67 10.18 -17.34
C SER A 275 -7.36 9.92 -18.11
N GLU A 276 -6.65 10.97 -18.52
CA GLU A 276 -5.43 10.84 -19.33
C GLU A 276 -4.28 10.21 -18.56
N ASN A 277 -4.08 10.59 -17.30
CA ASN A 277 -3.02 10.02 -16.48
C ASN A 277 -3.36 8.59 -16.04
N ILE A 278 -4.64 8.31 -15.77
CA ILE A 278 -5.08 6.95 -15.46
C ILE A 278 -4.88 6.03 -16.68
N GLU A 279 -5.12 6.51 -17.90
CA GLU A 279 -4.83 5.73 -19.12
C GLU A 279 -3.35 5.33 -19.20
N LYS A 280 -2.42 6.26 -18.93
CA LYS A 280 -0.98 5.96 -18.88
C LYS A 280 -0.63 4.96 -17.78
N MET A 281 -1.20 5.13 -16.59
CA MET A 281 -0.97 4.24 -15.45
C MET A 281 -1.40 2.80 -15.75
N ILE A 282 -2.59 2.63 -16.34
CA ILE A 282 -3.11 1.30 -16.75
C ILE A 282 -2.16 0.62 -17.73
N LEU A 283 -1.64 1.36 -18.72
CA LEU A 283 -0.70 0.82 -19.70
C LEU A 283 0.60 0.36 -19.03
N GLN A 284 1.16 1.18 -18.14
CA GLN A 284 2.39 0.85 -17.40
C GLN A 284 2.21 -0.40 -16.52
N GLN A 285 1.09 -0.51 -15.79
CA GLN A 285 0.81 -1.69 -14.97
C GLN A 285 0.69 -2.97 -15.81
N ARG A 286 -0.02 -2.90 -16.94
CA ARG A 286 -0.20 -4.04 -17.86
C ARG A 286 1.07 -4.43 -18.60
N GLU A 287 1.98 -3.50 -18.81
CA GLU A 287 3.31 -3.81 -19.34
C GLU A 287 4.16 -4.52 -18.28
N LYS A 288 4.12 -4.05 -17.02
CA LYS A 288 4.89 -4.61 -15.89
C LYS A 288 4.49 -6.06 -15.59
N TRP A 289 3.21 -6.37 -15.57
CA TRP A 289 2.65 -7.65 -15.12
C TRP A 289 2.11 -8.51 -16.27
N ASP A 290 2.30 -9.83 -16.16
CA ASP A 290 1.77 -10.79 -17.14
C ASP A 290 0.32 -11.15 -16.82
N GLU A 291 0.00 -11.29 -15.53
CA GLU A 291 -1.36 -11.49 -15.04
C GLU A 291 -1.59 -10.63 -13.80
N MET A 292 -2.80 -10.09 -13.67
CA MET A 292 -3.26 -9.38 -12.47
C MET A 292 -4.64 -9.91 -12.11
N LYS A 293 -4.78 -10.47 -10.91
CA LYS A 293 -6.02 -11.13 -10.47
C LYS A 293 -6.48 -10.60 -9.12
N LEU A 294 -7.72 -10.10 -9.09
CA LEU A 294 -8.35 -9.58 -7.89
C LEU A 294 -9.15 -10.66 -7.17
N ASN A 295 -9.16 -10.61 -5.84
CA ASN A 295 -9.96 -11.46 -4.98
C ASN A 295 -11.40 -10.93 -4.81
N ILE A 296 -12.22 -11.07 -5.85
CA ILE A 296 -13.53 -10.41 -5.93
C ILE A 296 -14.53 -10.93 -4.90
N ASN A 297 -14.68 -12.25 -4.77
CA ASN A 297 -15.80 -12.86 -4.03
C ASN A 297 -15.74 -12.58 -2.52
N GLU A 298 -14.53 -12.52 -1.99
CA GLU A 298 -14.25 -12.27 -0.58
C GLU A 298 -13.93 -10.79 -0.31
N SER A 299 -14.05 -9.91 -1.31
CA SER A 299 -13.89 -8.46 -1.10
C SER A 299 -14.83 -7.95 0.00
N ILE A 300 -14.35 -7.05 0.84
CA ILE A 300 -15.15 -6.35 1.83
C ILE A 300 -15.77 -5.14 1.14
N ILE A 301 -17.09 -5.04 1.22
CA ILE A 301 -17.89 -4.02 0.55
C ILE A 301 -18.79 -3.39 1.60
N SER A 302 -18.76 -2.06 1.70
CA SER A 302 -19.67 -1.26 2.53
C SER A 302 -20.34 -0.23 1.65
N ILE A 303 -21.68 -0.24 1.59
CA ILE A 303 -22.48 0.66 0.77
C ILE A 303 -23.16 1.68 1.69
N GLU A 304 -22.93 2.96 1.42
CA GLU A 304 -23.55 4.07 2.14
C GLU A 304 -24.25 4.95 1.09
N GLY A 305 -25.56 4.73 0.92
CA GLY A 305 -26.37 5.40 -0.10
C GLY A 305 -25.85 5.12 -1.52
N ASP A 306 -25.44 6.18 -2.22
CA ASP A 306 -24.88 6.11 -3.58
C ASP A 306 -23.35 6.00 -3.59
N THR A 307 -22.73 5.60 -2.48
CA THR A 307 -21.28 5.38 -2.38
C THR A 307 -20.99 3.95 -1.91
N ALA A 308 -19.88 3.39 -2.36
CA ALA A 308 -19.42 2.08 -1.92
C ALA A 308 -17.91 2.10 -1.68
N SER A 309 -17.50 1.73 -0.47
CA SER A 309 -16.09 1.48 -0.13
C SER A 309 -15.78 0.01 -0.33
N ILE A 310 -14.65 -0.28 -0.99
CA ILE A 310 -14.24 -1.62 -1.35
C ILE A 310 -12.82 -1.86 -0.88
N VAL A 311 -12.60 -2.98 -0.20
CA VAL A 311 -11.27 -3.46 0.22
C VAL A 311 -11.10 -4.91 -0.20
N SER A 312 -9.96 -5.23 -0.81
CA SER A 312 -9.65 -6.56 -1.29
C SER A 312 -8.14 -6.80 -1.36
N CYS A 313 -7.75 -8.00 -1.74
CA CYS A 313 -6.38 -8.37 -2.06
C CYS A 313 -6.35 -9.05 -3.44
N GLY A 314 -5.16 -9.30 -3.96
CA GLY A 314 -5.02 -10.04 -5.20
C GLY A 314 -3.61 -10.52 -5.44
N LEU A 315 -3.42 -11.11 -6.62
CA LEU A 315 -2.16 -11.68 -7.08
C LEU A 315 -1.72 -11.05 -8.39
N LEU A 316 -0.44 -10.70 -8.46
CA LEU A 316 0.27 -10.30 -9.66
C LEU A 316 1.19 -11.44 -10.07
N LYS A 317 1.25 -11.73 -11.36
CA LYS A 317 2.14 -12.74 -11.92
C LYS A 317 3.15 -12.08 -12.85
N LYS A 318 4.41 -12.50 -12.74
CA LYS A 318 5.44 -12.21 -13.73
C LYS A 318 6.33 -13.42 -13.96
N ALA A 319 6.58 -13.71 -15.22
CA ALA A 319 7.65 -14.60 -15.66
C ALA A 319 8.78 -13.76 -16.26
N SER A 320 10.02 -14.11 -15.91
CA SER A 320 11.21 -13.59 -16.59
C SER A 320 12.31 -14.63 -16.52
N THR A 321 13.04 -14.79 -17.61
CA THR A 321 14.20 -15.67 -17.65
C THR A 321 15.35 -15.07 -16.85
N SER A 322 16.28 -15.93 -16.42
CA SER A 322 17.49 -15.46 -15.72
C SER A 322 18.30 -14.48 -16.56
N ASP A 323 18.40 -14.72 -17.88
CA ASP A 323 19.17 -13.87 -18.81
C ASP A 323 18.52 -12.49 -19.01
N GLU A 324 17.19 -12.42 -19.09
CA GLU A 324 16.46 -11.15 -19.17
C GLU A 324 16.68 -10.30 -17.92
N LEU A 325 16.55 -10.90 -16.74
CA LEU A 325 16.72 -10.21 -15.47
C LEU A 325 18.16 -9.71 -15.30
N LEU A 326 19.15 -10.57 -15.57
CA LEU A 326 20.57 -10.21 -15.49
C LEU A 326 20.95 -9.14 -16.51
N SER A 327 20.45 -9.22 -17.75
CA SER A 327 20.73 -8.22 -18.78
C SER A 327 20.12 -6.86 -18.43
N LYS A 328 18.89 -6.86 -17.91
CA LYS A 328 18.24 -5.63 -17.42
C LYS A 328 19.07 -5.02 -16.29
N GLU A 329 19.44 -5.81 -15.30
CA GLU A 329 20.16 -5.28 -14.14
C GLU A 329 21.58 -4.83 -14.49
N TRP A 330 22.25 -5.54 -15.40
CA TRP A 330 23.55 -5.11 -15.91
C TRP A 330 23.51 -3.72 -16.55
N ASN A 331 22.45 -3.43 -17.30
CA ASN A 331 22.23 -2.10 -17.88
C ASN A 331 21.92 -1.06 -16.79
N ASN A 332 21.08 -1.39 -15.79
CA ASN A 332 20.81 -0.51 -14.65
C ASN A 332 22.10 -0.15 -13.89
N ILE A 333 22.96 -1.12 -13.61
CA ILE A 333 24.25 -0.93 -12.94
C ILE A 333 25.14 0.01 -13.76
N LYS A 334 25.21 -0.18 -15.08
CA LYS A 334 25.95 0.71 -15.97
C LYS A 334 25.45 2.15 -15.87
N GLU A 335 24.13 2.33 -15.93
CA GLU A 335 23.51 3.66 -15.79
C GLU A 335 23.83 4.27 -14.43
N THR A 336 23.69 3.52 -13.33
CA THR A 336 24.03 3.97 -11.97
C THR A 336 25.46 4.47 -11.88
N LEU A 337 26.44 3.72 -12.41
CA LEU A 337 27.86 4.11 -12.39
C LEU A 337 28.14 5.39 -13.19
N GLN A 338 27.39 5.61 -14.26
CA GLN A 338 27.50 6.76 -15.15
C GLN A 338 26.80 8.03 -14.64
N LYS A 339 25.89 7.92 -13.65
CA LYS A 339 25.22 9.09 -13.04
C LYS A 339 26.23 10.04 -12.40
N GLU A 340 25.91 11.33 -12.41
CA GLU A 340 26.59 12.34 -11.61
C GLU A 340 26.33 12.11 -10.12
N GLY A 341 27.28 12.46 -9.26
CA GLY A 341 27.16 12.29 -7.80
C GLY A 341 28.40 11.69 -7.15
N LYS A 342 28.32 11.41 -5.84
CA LYS A 342 29.45 10.84 -5.07
C LYS A 342 29.69 9.39 -5.48
N GLY A 343 30.97 9.02 -5.64
CA GLY A 343 31.35 7.64 -5.96
C GLY A 343 30.86 6.62 -4.92
N THR A 344 30.85 6.98 -3.63
CA THR A 344 30.38 6.12 -2.55
C THR A 344 28.90 5.76 -2.69
N ASP A 345 28.02 6.73 -2.94
CA ASP A 345 26.59 6.50 -3.11
C ASP A 345 26.32 5.57 -4.31
N LYS A 346 27.05 5.79 -5.42
CA LYS A 346 26.94 4.94 -6.61
C LYS A 346 27.39 3.50 -6.37
N LEU A 347 28.46 3.29 -5.62
CA LEU A 347 28.97 1.94 -5.32
C LEU A 347 28.03 1.18 -4.39
N LEU A 348 27.45 1.84 -3.39
CA LEU A 348 26.46 1.25 -2.48
C LEU A 348 25.17 0.88 -3.22
N GLU A 349 24.69 1.76 -4.11
CA GLU A 349 23.55 1.46 -4.98
C GLU A 349 23.81 0.25 -5.89
N VAL A 350 24.99 0.16 -6.50
CA VAL A 350 25.37 -0.99 -7.34
C VAL A 350 25.44 -2.29 -6.51
N GLN A 351 25.94 -2.24 -5.28
CA GLN A 351 25.94 -3.41 -4.40
C GLN A 351 24.51 -3.90 -4.11
N LYS A 352 23.59 -2.97 -3.82
CA LYS A 352 22.16 -3.26 -3.61
C LYS A 352 21.51 -3.86 -4.85
N GLN A 353 21.76 -3.26 -6.02
CA GLN A 353 21.29 -3.73 -7.33
C GLN A 353 21.70 -5.19 -7.60
N ILE A 354 22.97 -5.52 -7.35
CA ILE A 354 23.47 -6.90 -7.46
C ILE A 354 22.78 -7.83 -6.45
N ALA A 355 22.65 -7.41 -5.19
CA ALA A 355 22.00 -8.22 -4.16
C ALA A 355 20.52 -8.49 -4.49
N TYR A 356 19.82 -7.48 -5.01
CA TYR A 356 18.45 -7.58 -5.46
C TYR A 356 18.29 -8.57 -6.61
N ALA A 357 19.15 -8.50 -7.64
CA ALA A 357 19.12 -9.48 -8.73
C ALA A 357 19.37 -10.91 -8.25
N PHE A 358 20.31 -11.13 -7.32
CA PHE A 358 20.51 -12.46 -6.74
C PHE A 358 19.28 -12.95 -5.97
N LYS A 359 18.62 -12.07 -5.21
CA LYS A 359 17.38 -12.38 -4.51
C LYS A 359 16.29 -12.78 -5.51
N GLU A 360 16.08 -12.03 -6.59
CA GLU A 360 15.06 -12.37 -7.59
C GLU A 360 15.36 -13.67 -8.34
N LEU A 361 16.62 -13.93 -8.71
CA LEU A 361 17.05 -15.19 -9.32
C LEU A 361 16.84 -16.39 -8.40
N SER A 362 17.05 -16.19 -7.09
CA SER A 362 16.94 -17.26 -6.10
C SER A 362 15.53 -17.83 -5.92
N PHE A 363 14.51 -17.13 -6.42
CA PHE A 363 13.11 -17.52 -6.35
C PHE A 363 12.59 -18.13 -7.67
N GLY A 364 13.42 -18.19 -8.71
CA GLY A 364 13.09 -18.78 -10.01
C GLY A 364 12.31 -17.88 -10.96
N GLU A 365 12.08 -18.40 -12.16
CA GLU A 365 11.64 -17.62 -13.34
C GLU A 365 10.18 -17.17 -13.29
N GLU A 366 9.32 -17.86 -12.55
CA GLU A 366 7.89 -17.50 -12.40
C GLU A 366 7.56 -17.11 -10.97
N SER A 367 6.90 -15.97 -10.84
CA SER A 367 6.76 -15.25 -9.60
C SER A 367 5.31 -14.81 -9.38
N LEU A 368 4.83 -14.93 -8.14
CA LEU A 368 3.56 -14.38 -7.70
C LEU A 368 3.78 -13.36 -6.59
N TRP A 369 3.17 -12.19 -6.71
CA TRP A 369 3.19 -11.17 -5.65
C TRP A 369 1.78 -10.88 -5.20
N GLU A 370 1.61 -10.72 -3.90
CA GLU A 370 0.37 -10.22 -3.33
C GLU A 370 0.30 -8.70 -3.49
N PHE A 371 -0.90 -8.19 -3.75
CA PHE A 371 -1.19 -6.77 -3.69
C PHE A 371 -2.45 -6.53 -2.88
N ARG A 372 -2.57 -5.32 -2.36
CA ARG A 372 -3.77 -4.85 -1.68
C ARG A 372 -4.51 -3.88 -2.57
N PHE A 373 -5.82 -3.90 -2.42
CA PHE A 373 -6.72 -3.14 -3.25
C PHE A 373 -7.70 -2.39 -2.38
N GLU A 374 -7.82 -1.10 -2.63
CA GLU A 374 -8.84 -0.24 -2.07
C GLU A 374 -9.49 0.53 -3.22
N ALA A 375 -10.80 0.72 -3.15
CA ALA A 375 -11.48 1.61 -4.07
C ALA A 375 -12.67 2.30 -3.42
N LEU A 376 -13.07 3.42 -4.01
CA LEU A 376 -14.38 4.00 -3.80
C LEU A 376 -15.14 4.06 -5.12
N ALA A 377 -16.38 3.59 -5.09
CA ALA A 377 -17.31 3.68 -6.19
C ALA A 377 -18.49 4.58 -5.85
N VAL A 378 -19.03 5.24 -6.86
CA VAL A 378 -20.21 6.11 -6.77
C VAL A 378 -21.24 5.64 -7.77
N LYS A 379 -22.50 5.62 -7.35
CA LYS A 379 -23.65 5.34 -8.20
C LYS A 379 -24.10 6.64 -8.89
N GLU A 380 -24.10 6.62 -10.22
CA GLU A 380 -24.68 7.67 -11.06
C GLU A 380 -25.53 7.03 -12.16
N GLU A 381 -26.73 7.56 -12.41
CA GLU A 381 -27.64 7.02 -13.45
C GLU A 381 -27.89 5.50 -13.31
N ASN A 382 -28.04 5.03 -12.06
CA ASN A 382 -28.19 3.61 -11.68
C ASN A 382 -27.00 2.70 -12.03
N LYS A 383 -25.82 3.27 -12.29
CA LYS A 383 -24.60 2.51 -12.57
C LYS A 383 -23.50 2.89 -11.58
N TRP A 384 -22.84 1.88 -11.04
CA TRP A 384 -21.65 2.09 -10.23
C TRP A 384 -20.44 2.35 -11.11
N LYS A 385 -19.62 3.32 -10.72
CA LYS A 385 -18.32 3.61 -11.33
C LYS A 385 -17.32 4.01 -10.25
N PHE A 386 -16.04 3.73 -10.47
CA PHE A 386 -14.97 4.13 -9.57
C PHE A 386 -14.77 5.65 -9.62
N HIS A 387 -14.66 6.26 -8.44
CA HIS A 387 -14.02 7.56 -8.29
C HIS A 387 -12.52 7.37 -8.18
N ASN A 388 -12.09 6.51 -7.25
CA ASN A 388 -10.68 6.20 -7.06
C ASN A 388 -10.40 4.71 -6.85
N ILE A 389 -9.16 4.34 -7.16
CA ILE A 389 -8.57 3.03 -6.89
C ILE A 389 -7.18 3.25 -6.28
N GLN A 390 -6.80 2.42 -5.32
CA GLN A 390 -5.47 2.35 -4.77
C GLN A 390 -4.99 0.91 -4.75
N PHE A 391 -3.82 0.71 -5.35
CA PHE A 391 -3.02 -0.50 -5.23
C PHE A 391 -1.88 -0.22 -4.26
N SER A 392 -1.58 -1.18 -3.39
CA SER A 392 -0.40 -1.12 -2.53
C SER A 392 0.26 -2.49 -2.41
N TYR A 393 1.53 -2.50 -2.02
CA TYR A 393 2.26 -3.70 -1.67
C TYR A 393 2.47 -3.76 -0.16
N PRO A 394 2.37 -4.95 0.44
CA PRO A 394 2.87 -5.12 1.79
C PRO A 394 4.39 -4.97 1.81
N SER A 395 4.89 -4.28 2.82
CA SER A 395 6.33 -4.14 3.09
C SER A 395 6.80 -5.15 4.15
N LEU A 396 8.05 -5.57 4.03
CA LEU A 396 8.83 -6.33 5.01
C LEU A 396 9.48 -5.39 6.02
N TYR A 397 10.17 -4.39 5.48
CA TYR A 397 10.82 -3.32 6.23
C TYR A 397 10.54 -2.05 5.46
N VAL A 398 10.00 -1.04 6.12
CA VAL A 398 9.74 0.27 5.50
C VAL A 398 11.03 0.89 4.91
N LEU A 399 12.19 0.33 5.25
CA LEU A 399 13.52 0.73 4.80
C LEU A 399 14.04 -0.02 3.54
N ASP A 400 13.63 -1.27 3.26
CA ASP A 400 14.34 -2.18 2.32
C ASP A 400 14.14 -1.90 0.81
N GLY A 401 13.61 -0.74 0.44
CA GLY A 401 13.51 -0.28 -0.95
C GLY A 401 13.47 1.24 -1.13
N ASN A 402 13.64 2.00 -0.04
CA ASN A 402 13.04 3.34 0.07
C ASN A 402 14.04 4.49 0.26
N TYR A 403 15.34 4.20 0.34
CA TYR A 403 16.37 5.22 0.64
C TYR A 403 16.66 6.23 -0.48
N ASN A 404 16.26 5.92 -1.72
CA ASN A 404 16.39 6.84 -2.85
C ASN A 404 15.08 7.54 -3.21
N MET A 405 14.01 7.33 -2.44
CA MET A 405 12.74 8.00 -2.70
C MET A 405 12.87 9.49 -2.42
N THR A 406 12.43 10.29 -3.39
CA THR A 406 12.25 11.72 -3.17
C THR A 406 11.02 11.90 -2.25
N PRO A 407 11.15 12.58 -1.10
CA PRO A 407 10.00 12.92 -0.28
C PRO A 407 8.97 13.68 -1.12
N LEU A 408 7.68 13.34 -1.00
CA LEU A 408 6.60 13.94 -1.79
C LEU A 408 6.13 15.33 -1.28
N LEU A 409 6.94 16.04 -0.48
CA LEU A 409 6.60 17.36 0.06
C LEU A 409 7.00 18.50 -0.88
#